data_AF-A0A3C0ZY90-F1
#
_entry.id   AF-A0A3C0ZY90-F1
#
_cell.length_a   1.000
_cell.length_b   1.000
_cell.length_c   1.000
_cell.angle_alpha   90.00
_cell.angle_beta   90.00
_cell.angle_gamma   90.00
#
_symmetry.space_group_name_H-M   'P 1'
#
loop_
_entity.id
_entity.type
_entity.pdbx_description
1 polymer ?
#
loop_
_entity_poly.entity_id
_entity_poly.type
_entity_poly.pdbx_seq_one_letter_code
_entity_poly.pdbx_strand_id
1 'polypeptide(L)' 'GSIAILKGNLAPEGAVIKHTACPKEMYKAVLYARPFDSEEECLDAVLHHKVNKGDAVFIRYEGPQGSGMP' A
#
# COMPACT_ATOMS: atom_id res chain seq x y z
N GLY A 1 -7.07 16.86 12.19
CA GLY A 1 -5.99 16.83 11.18
C GLY A 1 -6.34 15.85 10.08
N SER A 2 -5.78 16.01 8.87
CA SER A 2 -6.07 15.16 7.69
C SER A 2 -5.28 13.85 7.64
N ILE A 3 -4.29 13.71 8.52
CA ILE A 3 -3.35 12.59 8.59
C ILE A 3 -3.58 11.79 9.87
N ALA A 4 -3.43 10.47 9.77
CA ALA A 4 -3.37 9.54 10.90
C ALA A 4 -2.12 8.65 10.79
N ILE A 5 -1.61 8.17 11.93
CA ILE A 5 -0.53 7.20 12.01
C ILE A 5 -1.13 5.81 12.22
N LEU A 6 -0.79 4.88 11.33
CA LEU A 6 -1.12 3.46 11.45
C LEU A 6 0.06 2.73 12.11
N LYS A 7 -0.23 1.77 12.99
CA LYS A 7 0.78 0.94 13.67
C LYS A 7 0.35 -0.52 13.64
N GLY A 8 1.33 -1.42 13.57
CA GLY A 8 1.10 -2.86 13.59
C GLY A 8 2.37 -3.61 13.24
N ASN A 9 2.29 -4.94 13.17
CA ASN A 9 3.43 -5.79 12.83
C ASN A 9 4.04 -5.50 11.44
N LEU A 10 3.24 -5.03 10.48
CA LEU A 10 3.74 -4.61 9.15
C LEU A 10 4.41 -3.23 9.15
N ALA A 11 4.10 -2.37 10.12
CA ALA A 11 4.64 -1.02 10.25
C ALA A 11 4.94 -0.73 11.73
N PRO A 12 5.98 -1.36 12.31
CA PRO A 12 6.29 -1.26 13.74
C PRO A 12 6.63 0.17 14.15
N GLU A 13 7.39 0.89 13.32
CA GLU A 13 7.73 2.30 13.51
C GLU A 13 6.63 3.27 13.02
N GLY A 14 5.59 2.72 12.40
CA GLY A 14 4.42 3.44 11.92
C GLY A 14 4.39 3.67 10.41
N ALA A 15 3.19 3.89 9.90
CA ALA A 15 2.90 4.30 8.54
C ALA A 15 1.91 5.48 8.56
N VAL A 16 1.83 6.23 7.46
CA VAL A 16 1.03 7.45 7.37
C VAL A 16 -0.11 7.25 6.38
N ILE A 17 -1.32 7.69 6.75
CA ILE A 17 -2.47 7.73 5.84
C ILE A 17 -3.16 9.10 5.87
N LYS A 18 -3.56 9.57 4.69
CA LYS A 18 -4.48 10.71 4.54
C LYS A 18 -5.93 10.23 4.76
N HIS A 19 -6.32 10.00 6.01
CA HIS A 19 -7.58 9.34 6.37
C HIS A 19 -8.84 10.07 5.86
N THR A 20 -8.78 11.39 5.65
CA THR A 20 -9.91 12.17 5.12
C THR A 20 -10.21 11.88 3.65
N ALA A 21 -9.25 11.30 2.91
CA ALA A 21 -9.43 10.88 1.52
C ALA A 21 -9.70 9.36 1.40
N CYS A 22 -9.75 8.65 2.53
CA CYS A 22 -10.02 7.22 2.57
C CYS A 22 -11.53 6.98 2.77
N PRO A 23 -12.19 6.16 1.92
CA PRO A 23 -13.57 5.75 2.14
C PRO A 23 -13.75 5.09 3.52
N LYS A 24 -14.87 5.36 4.20
CA LYS A 24 -15.09 4.86 5.58
C LYS A 24 -15.09 3.33 5.65
N GLU A 25 -15.53 2.68 4.58
CA GLU A 25 -15.57 1.22 4.45
C GLU A 25 -14.15 0.62 4.46
N MET A 26 -13.15 1.38 4.05
CA MET A 26 -11.74 0.96 4.00
C MET A 26 -11.02 1.10 5.35
N TYR A 27 -11.62 1.74 6.37
CA TYR A 27 -11.02 1.88 7.69
C TYR A 27 -10.84 0.51 8.39
N LYS A 28 -11.66 -0.47 8.00
CA LYS A 28 -11.61 -1.85 8.47
C LYS A 28 -11.82 -2.79 7.28
N ALA A 29 -10.75 -3.01 6.52
CA ALA A 29 -10.73 -3.93 5.40
C ALA A 29 -9.83 -5.13 5.71
N VAL A 30 -10.23 -6.31 5.22
CA VAL A 30 -9.40 -7.51 5.15
C VAL A 30 -9.29 -7.89 3.68
N LEU A 31 -8.06 -7.93 3.17
CA LEU A 31 -7.73 -8.05 1.75
C LEU A 31 -6.65 -9.11 1.55
N TYR A 32 -6.54 -9.63 0.33
CA TYR A 32 -5.50 -10.59 -0.04
C TYR A 32 -4.22 -9.87 -0.44
N ALA A 33 -3.12 -10.14 0.24
CA ALA A 33 -1.85 -9.49 -0.07
C ALA A 33 -1.34 -9.88 -1.46
N ARG A 34 -0.99 -8.88 -2.26
CA ARG A 34 -0.35 -8.99 -3.56
C ARG A 34 0.97 -8.20 -3.53
N PRO A 35 2.10 -8.85 -3.16
CA PRO A 35 3.39 -8.20 -3.10
C PRO A 35 4.02 -8.06 -4.49
N PHE A 36 4.73 -6.95 -4.68
CA PHE A 36 5.57 -6.60 -5.82
C PHE A 36 6.87 -6.02 -5.31
N ASP A 37 7.94 -6.17 -6.09
CA ASP A 37 9.27 -5.71 -5.70
C ASP A 37 9.72 -4.43 -6.40
N SER A 38 8.91 -3.90 -7.32
CA SER A 38 9.06 -2.56 -7.88
C SER A 38 7.73 -1.96 -8.33
N GLU A 39 7.69 -0.64 -8.48
CA GLU A 39 6.55 0.07 -9.06
C GLU A 39 6.21 -0.44 -10.47
N GLU A 40 7.20 -0.71 -11.32
CA GLU A 40 7.00 -1.16 -12.69
C GLU A 40 6.31 -2.53 -12.77
N GLU A 41 6.70 -3.47 -11.90
CA GLU A 41 6.07 -4.79 -11.83
C GLU A 41 4.60 -4.67 -11.41
N CYS A 42 4.33 -3.85 -10.40
CA CYS A 42 2.99 -3.56 -9.94
C CYS A 42 2.15 -2.92 -11.06
N LEU A 43 2.71 -1.94 -11.77
CA LEU A 43 2.03 -1.25 -12.86
C LEU A 43 1.69 -2.21 -14.01
N ASP A 44 2.63 -3.07 -14.43
CA ASP A 44 2.37 -4.12 -15.43
C ASP A 44 1.21 -5.02 -14.99
N ALA A 45 1.20 -5.43 -13.72
CA ALA A 45 0.16 -6.29 -13.18
C ALA A 45 -1.22 -5.63 -13.16
N VAL A 46 -1.28 -4.32 -12.86
CA VAL A 46 -2.53 -3.55 -12.93
C VAL A 46 -3.01 -3.41 -14.38
N LEU A 47 -2.11 -3.03 -15.29
CA LEU A 47 -2.43 -2.83 -16.72
C LEU A 47 -2.91 -4.10 -17.41
N HIS A 48 -2.37 -5.26 -17.01
CA HIS A 48 -2.76 -6.57 -17.54
C HIS A 48 -3.82 -7.29 -16.70
N HIS A 49 -4.55 -6.56 -15.84
CA HIS A 49 -5.67 -7.10 -15.05
C HIS A 49 -5.31 -8.30 -14.14
N LYS A 50 -4.07 -8.35 -13.65
CA LYS A 50 -3.61 -9.37 -12.69
C LYS A 50 -3.94 -9.00 -11.23
N VAL A 51 -4.19 -7.72 -10.95
CA VAL A 51 -4.69 -7.21 -9.66
C VAL A 51 -6.22 -7.22 -9.67
N ASN A 52 -6.82 -7.89 -8.70
CA ASN A 52 -8.27 -8.09 -8.62
C ASN A 52 -8.91 -7.30 -7.48
N LYS A 53 -10.23 -7.10 -7.57
CA LYS A 53 -11.01 -6.56 -6.44
C LYS A 53 -10.82 -7.45 -5.21
N GLY A 54 -10.42 -6.86 -4.10
CA GLY A 54 -10.12 -7.59 -2.86
C GLY A 54 -8.62 -7.83 -2.63
N ASP A 55 -7.76 -7.51 -3.61
CA ASP A 55 -6.32 -7.51 -3.41
C ASP A 55 -5.86 -6.24 -2.67
N ALA A 56 -4.88 -6.38 -1.78
CA ALA A 56 -4.06 -5.30 -1.24
C ALA A 56 -2.69 -5.35 -1.92
N VAL A 57 -2.38 -4.33 -2.70
CA VAL A 57 -1.08 -4.18 -3.37
C VAL A 57 -0.03 -3.74 -2.36
N PHE A 58 1.10 -4.44 -2.31
CA PHE A 58 2.28 -4.05 -1.53
C PHE A 58 3.45 -3.88 -2.50
N ILE A 59 4.00 -2.67 -2.60
CA ILE A 59 5.20 -2.41 -3.40
C ILE A 59 6.37 -2.24 -2.43
N ARG A 60 7.34 -3.15 -2.51
CA ARG A 60 8.48 -3.21 -1.60
C ARG A 60 9.69 -2.56 -2.25
N TYR A 61 10.70 -2.27 -1.42
CA TYR A 61 11.96 -1.64 -1.83
C TYR A 61 11.83 -0.22 -2.39
N GLU A 62 10.64 0.40 -2.29
CA GLU A 62 10.44 1.82 -2.65
C GLU A 62 10.81 2.83 -1.54
N GLY A 63 11.62 2.38 -0.57
CA GLY A 63 12.06 3.21 0.56
C GLY A 63 13.29 4.07 0.23
N PRO A 64 13.74 4.94 1.17
CA PRO A 64 14.87 5.83 0.96
C PRO A 64 16.16 5.13 0.54
N GLN A 65 16.37 3.90 1.04
CA GLN A 65 17.54 3.10 0.71
C GLN A 65 17.34 2.20 -0.52
N GLY A 66 16.10 1.92 -0.91
CA GLY A 66 15.82 1.00 -2.01
C GLY A 66 15.76 1.73 -3.35
N SER A 67 14.88 2.73 -3.47
CA SER A 67 14.72 3.54 -4.69
C SER A 67 14.84 5.06 -4.46
N GLY A 68 15.14 5.49 -3.23
CA GLY A 68 15.31 6.91 -2.90
C GLY A 68 14.03 7.58 -2.40
N MET A 69 12.95 6.82 -2.14
CA MET A 69 11.62 7.34 -1.79
C MET A 69 11.10 8.32 -2.85
N PRO A 70 10.88 7.83 -4.09
CA PRO A 70 10.22 8.63 -5.13
C PRO A 70 8.79 9.02 -4.75
#